data_AF-A0A9R1PF56-F1
#
_entry.id   AF-A0A9R1PF56-F1
#
_cell.length_a   1.000
_cell.length_b   1.000
_cell.length_c   1.000
_cell.angle_alpha   90.00
_cell.angle_beta   90.00
_cell.angle_gamma   90.00
#
_symmetry.space_group_name_H-M   'P 1'
#
loop_
_entity.id
_entity.type
_entity.pdbx_description
1 polymer ?
#
loop_
_entity_poly.entity_id
_entity_poly.type
_entity_poly.pdbx_seq_one_letter_code
_entity_poly.pdbx_strand_id
1 'polypeptide(L)'
;MMEEPSAKRHHAETSDNRSNLVDINVPGEKHEYTRTLKGVELHVKEMLEIVWISEPDKADEVISRLWRKLGGRFCRIVGVGVHYTNEDKPPQMAAVLQLCVDELCLVYHIAAATKWPKRLKDFPREEKLYTLVGFSIGGDKRMLEKSGLEINPNHFIDMQHKWKDPKTSKYYDSLADVAGGIIHPFYEGMKKKMNREDHKLWGNSPLPDKLITYAGIDAYATYKSWKTIDNIMTGWDISKEQEADPYYHCNFADEDA
;
A
#
# COMPACT_ATOMS: atom_id res chain seq x y z
N MET A 1 -34.03 23.20 -60.19
CA MET A 1 -32.60 23.24 -59.81
C MET A 1 -32.55 23.39 -58.31
N MET A 2 -31.84 22.48 -57.65
CA MET A 2 -31.88 22.24 -56.20
C MET A 2 -30.62 22.86 -55.60
N GLU A 3 -30.77 23.80 -54.66
CA GLU A 3 -29.66 24.43 -53.95
C GLU A 3 -29.07 23.47 -52.90
N GLU A 4 -27.75 23.28 -52.94
CA GLU A 4 -26.97 22.60 -51.90
C GLU A 4 -26.70 23.54 -50.71
N PRO A 5 -26.76 23.05 -49.45
CA PRO A 5 -26.36 23.85 -48.29
C PRO A 5 -24.87 23.63 -47.97
N SER A 6 -24.08 24.71 -48.04
CA SER A 6 -22.67 24.72 -47.64
C SER A 6 -22.51 24.66 -46.12
N ALA A 7 -21.72 23.69 -45.67
CA ALA A 7 -21.47 23.34 -44.27
C ALA A 7 -20.83 24.48 -43.45
N LYS A 8 -21.42 24.77 -42.29
CA LYS A 8 -20.81 25.57 -41.22
C LYS A 8 -19.72 24.74 -40.55
N ARG A 9 -18.46 25.18 -40.66
CA ARG A 9 -17.35 24.65 -39.85
C ARG A 9 -17.55 25.09 -38.41
N HIS A 10 -17.88 24.15 -37.53
CA HIS A 10 -17.76 24.34 -36.10
C HIS A 10 -16.27 24.45 -35.76
N HIS A 11 -15.84 25.66 -35.39
CA HIS A 11 -14.62 25.81 -34.62
C HIS A 11 -14.82 25.06 -33.31
N ALA A 12 -14.20 23.88 -33.21
CA ALA A 12 -14.02 23.21 -31.94
C ALA A 12 -13.12 24.12 -31.10
N GLU A 13 -13.72 24.82 -30.14
CA GLU A 13 -12.98 25.28 -28.97
C GLU A 13 -12.29 24.06 -28.37
N THR A 14 -10.97 24.02 -28.52
CA THR A 14 -10.13 23.14 -27.72
C THR A 14 -10.33 23.56 -26.28
N SER A 15 -11.22 22.84 -25.57
CA SER A 15 -11.26 22.88 -24.13
C SER A 15 -9.94 22.31 -23.64
N ASP A 16 -8.98 23.21 -23.42
CA ASP A 16 -7.81 22.95 -22.59
C ASP A 16 -8.34 22.45 -21.24
N ASN A 17 -8.35 21.13 -21.06
CA ASN A 17 -8.72 20.44 -19.84
C ASN A 17 -7.60 20.66 -18.81
N ARG A 18 -7.44 21.92 -18.39
CA ARG A 18 -6.52 22.33 -17.34
C ARG A 18 -7.10 21.86 -15.99
N SER A 19 -6.30 21.04 -15.32
CA SER A 19 -6.35 20.66 -13.89
C SER A 19 -7.46 19.73 -13.39
N ASN A 20 -7.29 18.42 -13.60
CA ASN A 20 -7.91 17.37 -12.77
C ASN A 20 -7.10 17.04 -11.49
N LEU A 21 -6.27 17.95 -11.01
CA LEU A 21 -5.43 17.73 -9.84
C LEU A 21 -6.14 18.24 -8.58
N VAL A 22 -6.28 17.38 -7.57
CA VAL A 22 -6.82 17.75 -6.26
C VAL A 22 -5.66 18.24 -5.38
N ASP A 23 -5.78 19.48 -4.92
CA ASP A 23 -4.79 20.07 -4.02
C ASP A 23 -4.82 19.39 -2.64
N ILE A 24 -3.64 19.23 -2.04
CA ILE A 24 -3.50 18.63 -0.70
C ILE A 24 -3.59 19.74 0.36
N ASN A 25 -4.68 19.73 1.12
CA ASN A 25 -4.93 20.67 2.22
C ASN A 25 -4.47 20.13 3.58
N VAL A 26 -3.26 19.56 3.64
CA VAL A 26 -2.65 19.08 4.88
C VAL A 26 -1.61 20.10 5.39
N PRO A 27 -1.63 20.48 6.69
CA PRO A 27 -0.62 21.37 7.27
C PRO A 27 0.80 20.82 7.15
N GLY A 28 1.73 21.69 6.78
CA GLY A 28 3.15 21.34 6.61
C GLY A 28 3.84 22.32 5.67
N GLU A 29 5.15 22.47 5.81
CA GLU A 29 5.95 23.23 4.86
C GLU A 29 5.99 22.47 3.52
N LYS A 30 5.44 23.10 2.48
CA LYS A 30 5.37 22.51 1.15
C LYS A 30 6.73 22.56 0.49
N HIS A 31 7.24 21.39 0.12
CA HIS A 31 8.55 21.28 -0.49
C HIS A 31 8.58 20.05 -1.40
N GLU A 32 8.88 20.24 -2.68
CA GLU A 32 9.00 19.15 -3.64
C GLU A 32 10.39 18.54 -3.59
N TYR A 33 10.45 17.22 -3.42
CA TYR A 33 11.69 16.46 -3.48
C TYR A 33 11.40 15.02 -3.89
N THR A 34 12.47 14.34 -4.28
CA THR A 34 12.50 12.91 -4.53
C THR A 34 13.85 12.36 -4.10
N ARG A 35 13.82 11.31 -3.28
CA ARG A 35 15.02 10.61 -2.85
C ARG A 35 14.73 9.11 -2.80
N THR A 36 15.68 8.32 -3.28
CA THR A 36 15.60 6.86 -3.18
C THR A 36 16.63 6.37 -2.17
N LEU A 37 16.19 5.57 -1.21
CA LEU A 37 17.05 4.77 -0.36
C LEU A 37 17.06 3.34 -0.91
N LYS A 38 18.19 2.91 -1.46
CA LYS A 38 18.40 1.53 -1.94
C LYS A 38 19.22 0.76 -0.93
N GLY A 39 18.95 -0.53 -0.81
CA GLY A 39 19.77 -1.40 0.03
C GLY A 39 19.49 -1.26 1.52
N VAL A 40 18.25 -0.92 1.89
CA VAL A 40 17.85 -0.98 3.29
C VAL A 40 17.77 -2.45 3.69
N GLU A 41 18.64 -2.87 4.60
CA GLU A 41 18.78 -4.27 5.01
C GLU A 41 17.52 -4.78 5.69
N LEU A 42 17.02 -5.93 5.20
CA LEU A 42 16.01 -6.75 5.85
C LEU A 42 16.67 -7.97 6.52
N HIS A 43 15.86 -8.84 7.13
CA HIS A 43 16.32 -9.98 7.92
C HIS A 43 17.00 -11.14 7.13
N VAL A 44 17.04 -11.13 5.79
CA VAL A 44 17.58 -12.25 4.98
C VAL A 44 18.35 -11.80 3.72
N LYS A 45 19.37 -10.93 3.80
CA LYS A 45 20.09 -10.37 2.62
C LYS A 45 19.18 -9.73 1.53
N GLU A 46 17.86 -9.73 1.72
CA GLU A 46 16.87 -9.01 0.92
C GLU A 46 17.09 -7.52 1.17
N MET A 47 17.03 -6.75 0.08
CA MET A 47 17.31 -5.33 0.08
C MET A 47 16.04 -4.59 -0.30
N LEU A 48 15.57 -3.72 0.59
CA LEU A 48 14.40 -2.90 0.35
C LEU A 48 14.78 -1.64 -0.43
N GLU A 49 14.01 -1.33 -1.47
CA GLU A 49 14.02 -0.04 -2.16
C GLU A 49 12.88 0.83 -1.61
N ILE A 50 13.24 1.95 -1.00
CA ILE A 50 12.29 2.94 -0.49
C ILE A 50 12.43 4.18 -1.36
N VAL A 51 11.33 4.61 -1.99
CA VAL A 51 11.28 5.87 -2.73
C VAL A 51 10.46 6.87 -1.92
N TRP A 52 11.14 7.86 -1.34
CA TRP A 52 10.53 8.94 -0.58
C TRP A 52 10.31 10.16 -1.47
N ILE A 53 9.05 10.57 -1.61
CA ILE A 53 8.62 11.54 -2.62
C ILE A 53 7.56 12.47 -2.03
N SER A 54 7.62 13.76 -2.37
CA SER A 54 6.52 14.71 -2.26
C SER A 54 6.07 15.28 -3.61
N GLU A 55 6.87 15.07 -4.67
CA GLU A 55 6.58 15.51 -6.04
C GLU A 55 5.56 14.57 -6.73
N PRO A 56 4.37 15.06 -7.12
CA PRO A 56 3.27 14.20 -7.59
C PRO A 56 3.58 13.39 -8.86
N ASP A 57 4.20 14.01 -9.87
CA ASP A 57 4.44 13.35 -11.16
C ASP A 57 5.49 12.22 -11.02
N LYS A 58 6.50 12.39 -10.16
CA LYS A 58 7.48 11.32 -9.85
C LYS A 58 6.86 10.22 -8.99
N ALA A 59 5.91 10.54 -8.13
CA ALA A 59 5.16 9.51 -7.41
C ALA A 59 4.36 8.63 -8.38
N ASP A 60 3.77 9.20 -9.45
CA ASP A 60 3.08 8.43 -10.50
C ASP A 60 4.00 7.43 -11.22
N GLU A 61 5.28 7.77 -11.41
CA GLU A 61 6.28 6.84 -11.96
C GLU A 61 6.51 5.63 -11.04
N VAL A 62 6.63 5.87 -9.73
CA VAL A 62 6.80 4.78 -8.74
C VAL A 62 5.55 3.93 -8.64
N ILE A 63 4.36 4.52 -8.65
CA ILE A 63 3.09 3.78 -8.66
C ILE A 63 2.99 2.88 -9.90
N SER A 64 3.45 3.37 -11.05
CA SER A 64 3.51 2.56 -12.28
C SER A 64 4.47 1.36 -12.14
N ARG A 65 5.58 1.53 -11.40
CA ARG A 65 6.50 0.43 -11.09
C ARG A 65 5.86 -0.60 -10.15
N LEU A 66 5.13 -0.15 -9.13
CA LEU A 66 4.35 -1.03 -8.24
C LEU A 66 3.33 -1.84 -9.05
N TRP A 67 2.59 -1.21 -9.96
CA TRP A 67 1.64 -1.90 -10.85
C TRP A 67 2.29 -2.96 -11.72
N ARG A 68 3.45 -2.68 -12.29
CA ARG A 68 4.18 -3.66 -13.10
C ARG A 68 4.53 -4.90 -12.28
N LYS A 69 4.85 -4.75 -10.99
CA LYS A 69 5.13 -5.88 -10.10
C LYS A 69 3.89 -6.73 -9.84
N LEU A 70 2.68 -6.17 -9.87
CA LEU A 70 1.42 -6.90 -9.69
C LEU A 70 1.04 -7.75 -10.91
N GLY A 71 1.57 -7.43 -12.10
CA GLY A 71 1.25 -8.15 -13.35
C GLY A 71 1.61 -9.63 -13.29
N GLY A 72 0.75 -10.49 -13.87
CA GLY A 72 0.97 -11.93 -13.97
C GLY A 72 0.80 -12.71 -12.65
N ARG A 73 0.36 -12.07 -11.57
CA ARG A 73 0.15 -12.72 -10.28
C ARG A 73 -1.29 -13.17 -10.08
N PHE A 74 -1.41 -14.31 -9.39
CA PHE A 74 -2.68 -14.83 -8.89
C PHE A 74 -3.24 -13.92 -7.79
N CYS A 75 -2.42 -13.61 -6.77
CA CYS A 75 -2.75 -12.64 -5.73
C CYS A 75 -2.12 -11.28 -6.02
N ARG A 76 -2.96 -10.26 -6.18
CA ARG A 76 -2.54 -8.88 -6.46
C ARG A 76 -2.86 -8.03 -5.24
N ILE A 77 -1.90 -7.95 -4.34
CA ILE A 77 -2.03 -7.21 -3.08
C ILE A 77 -1.03 -6.07 -3.02
N VAL A 78 -1.42 -4.99 -2.36
CA VAL A 78 -0.56 -3.83 -2.09
C VAL A 78 -0.63 -3.56 -0.59
N GLY A 79 0.51 -3.60 0.09
CA GLY A 79 0.60 -3.19 1.49
C GLY A 79 0.43 -1.68 1.58
N VAL A 80 -0.44 -1.22 2.48
CA VAL A 80 -0.71 0.19 2.72
C VAL A 80 -0.58 0.51 4.21
N GLY A 81 -0.06 1.70 4.50
CA GLY A 81 -0.02 2.25 5.84
C GLY A 81 -0.03 3.78 5.78
N VAL A 82 -0.40 4.41 6.90
CA VAL A 82 -0.48 5.86 7.02
C VAL A 82 0.13 6.30 8.34
N HIS A 83 0.87 7.40 8.30
CA HIS A 83 1.27 8.12 9.51
C HIS A 83 0.66 9.50 9.54
N TYR A 84 0.39 9.99 10.74
CA TYR A 84 -0.42 11.18 10.95
C TYR A 84 0.41 12.34 11.47
N THR A 85 -0.09 13.55 11.27
CA THR A 85 0.47 14.75 11.91
C THR A 85 0.39 14.65 13.43
N ASN A 86 1.16 15.50 14.11
CA ASN A 86 1.21 15.53 15.58
C ASN A 86 -0.19 15.69 16.20
N GLU A 87 -0.60 14.72 17.01
CA GLU A 87 -1.89 14.72 17.72
C GLU A 87 -2.04 15.89 18.70
N ASP A 88 -0.94 16.38 19.26
CA ASP A 88 -0.90 17.54 20.16
C ASP A 88 -1.23 18.85 19.43
N LYS A 89 -1.26 18.83 18.09
CA LYS A 89 -1.53 19.99 17.22
C LYS A 89 -2.71 19.70 16.29
N PRO A 90 -3.96 19.71 16.81
CA PRO A 90 -5.14 19.44 15.99
C PRO A 90 -5.34 20.52 14.90
N PRO A 91 -6.00 20.17 13.77
CA PRO A 91 -6.55 18.85 13.46
C PRO A 91 -5.45 17.84 13.07
N GLN A 92 -5.57 16.61 13.57
CA GLN A 92 -4.72 15.51 13.12
C GLN A 92 -5.16 15.05 11.71
N MET A 93 -4.21 14.92 10.80
CA MET A 93 -4.41 14.59 9.39
C MET A 93 -3.41 13.55 8.91
N ALA A 94 -3.64 12.95 7.74
CA ALA A 94 -2.66 12.05 7.12
C ALA A 94 -1.43 12.86 6.67
N ALA A 95 -0.25 12.47 7.14
CA ALA A 95 1.01 13.14 6.85
C ALA A 95 1.87 12.35 5.86
N VAL A 96 1.87 11.03 5.97
CA VAL A 96 2.60 10.11 5.09
C VAL A 96 1.68 8.98 4.67
N LEU A 97 1.65 8.66 3.38
CA LEU A 97 1.06 7.44 2.84
C LEU A 97 2.19 6.51 2.38
N GLN A 98 2.13 5.24 2.78
CA GLN A 98 3.01 4.22 2.24
C GLN A 98 2.25 3.25 1.36
N LEU A 99 2.90 2.82 0.27
CA LEU A 99 2.45 1.71 -0.56
C LEU A 99 3.62 0.76 -0.81
N CYS A 100 3.40 -0.54 -0.71
CA CYS A 100 4.47 -1.51 -0.95
C CYS A 100 4.01 -2.73 -1.73
N VAL A 101 4.85 -3.15 -2.69
CA VAL A 101 4.72 -4.40 -3.45
C VAL A 101 6.09 -5.04 -3.58
N ASP A 102 6.23 -6.23 -2.99
CA ASP A 102 7.52 -6.89 -2.77
C ASP A 102 8.52 -5.97 -2.06
N GLU A 103 9.73 -5.83 -2.58
CA GLU A 103 10.83 -5.04 -2.01
C GLU A 103 10.84 -3.60 -2.55
N LEU A 104 9.74 -3.10 -3.13
CA LEU A 104 9.61 -1.70 -3.53
C LEU A 104 8.49 -1.04 -2.73
N CYS A 105 8.86 -0.06 -1.91
CA CYS A 105 7.90 0.78 -1.20
C CYS A 105 7.99 2.25 -1.62
N LEU A 106 6.83 2.86 -1.86
CA LEU A 106 6.64 4.30 -1.97
C LEU A 106 6.36 4.86 -0.57
N VAL A 107 7.04 5.93 -0.20
CA VAL A 107 6.75 6.76 0.99
C VAL A 107 6.38 8.15 0.49
N TYR A 108 5.09 8.40 0.33
CA TYR A 108 4.55 9.66 -0.16
C TYR A 108 4.31 10.62 1.01
N HIS A 109 5.05 11.73 1.06
CA HIS A 109 4.94 12.70 2.16
C HIS A 109 3.87 13.75 1.84
N ILE A 110 2.63 13.41 2.19
CA ILE A 110 1.43 14.23 2.00
C ILE A 110 1.61 15.64 2.58
N ALA A 111 2.19 15.76 3.78
CA ALA A 111 2.35 17.06 4.44
C ALA A 111 3.26 18.02 3.65
N ALA A 112 4.27 17.52 2.95
CA ALA A 112 5.15 18.31 2.09
C ALA A 112 4.63 18.46 0.64
N ALA A 113 3.71 17.60 0.21
CA ALA A 113 3.18 17.59 -1.14
C ALA A 113 2.14 18.71 -1.37
N THR A 114 2.12 19.24 -2.59
CA THR A 114 1.17 20.25 -3.04
C THR A 114 -0.13 19.61 -3.56
N LYS A 115 -0.04 18.44 -4.20
CA LYS A 115 -1.15 17.78 -4.90
C LYS A 115 -1.10 16.28 -4.76
N TRP A 116 -2.20 15.59 -5.00
CA TRP A 116 -2.19 14.13 -5.11
C TRP A 116 -1.59 13.68 -6.47
N PRO A 117 -0.80 12.58 -6.50
CA PRO A 117 -0.40 11.92 -7.75
C PRO A 117 -1.66 11.50 -8.52
N LYS A 118 -1.66 11.65 -9.85
CA LYS A 118 -2.88 11.42 -10.65
C LYS A 118 -3.33 9.96 -10.54
N ARG A 119 -2.38 9.03 -10.53
CA ARG A 119 -2.67 7.60 -10.40
C ARG A 119 -3.21 7.25 -9.01
N LEU A 120 -2.85 8.00 -7.96
CA LEU A 120 -3.42 7.78 -6.62
C LEU A 120 -4.91 8.10 -6.51
N LYS A 121 -5.51 8.84 -7.43
CA LYS A 121 -6.95 9.13 -7.31
C LYS A 121 -7.80 7.88 -7.57
N ASP A 122 -7.45 7.14 -8.61
CA ASP A 122 -8.18 5.94 -9.01
C ASP A 122 -7.64 4.69 -8.29
N PHE A 123 -6.37 4.74 -7.85
CA PHE A 123 -5.70 3.58 -7.29
C PHE A 123 -6.38 2.99 -6.04
N PRO A 124 -6.72 3.77 -4.99
CA PRO A 124 -7.36 3.20 -3.80
C PRO A 124 -8.83 2.82 -4.02
N ARG A 125 -9.42 3.17 -5.17
CA ARG A 125 -10.80 2.85 -5.54
C ARG A 125 -10.92 1.62 -6.43
N GLU A 126 -9.81 1.15 -7.01
CA GLU A 126 -9.76 0.00 -7.90
C GLU A 126 -10.16 -1.30 -7.20
N GLU A 127 -11.13 -2.02 -7.76
CA GLU A 127 -11.71 -3.25 -7.17
C GLU A 127 -11.25 -4.52 -7.88
N LYS A 128 -10.83 -4.44 -9.13
CA LYS A 128 -10.61 -5.60 -9.99
C LYS A 128 -9.13 -5.97 -10.08
N LEU A 129 -8.24 -4.99 -9.97
CA LEU A 129 -6.83 -5.20 -10.29
C LEU A 129 -5.98 -5.58 -9.08
N TYR A 130 -6.32 -5.16 -7.87
CA TYR A 130 -5.61 -5.51 -6.65
C TYR A 130 -6.44 -5.21 -5.41
N THR A 131 -5.97 -5.68 -4.27
CA THR A 131 -6.57 -5.38 -2.96
C THR A 131 -5.55 -4.68 -2.07
N LEU A 132 -6.00 -3.61 -1.42
CA LEU A 132 -5.20 -2.92 -0.40
C LEU A 132 -5.23 -3.72 0.90
N VAL A 133 -4.07 -3.90 1.51
CA VAL A 133 -3.94 -4.58 2.79
C VAL A 133 -3.25 -3.68 3.80
N GLY A 134 -3.88 -3.47 4.94
CA GLY A 134 -3.31 -2.72 6.06
C GLY A 134 -3.52 -3.46 7.38
N PHE A 135 -2.90 -2.94 8.44
CA PHE A 135 -3.14 -3.39 9.81
C PHE A 135 -3.93 -2.30 10.55
N SER A 136 -5.15 -2.59 10.99
CA SER A 136 -6.04 -1.61 11.62
C SER A 136 -6.38 -0.41 10.71
N ILE A 137 -6.53 -0.69 9.41
CA ILE A 137 -6.67 0.31 8.33
C ILE A 137 -7.93 1.21 8.45
N GLY A 138 -8.89 0.85 9.29
CA GLY A 138 -10.10 1.68 9.50
C GLY A 138 -9.78 3.12 9.92
N GLY A 139 -8.77 3.31 10.78
CA GLY A 139 -8.29 4.64 11.16
C GLY A 139 -7.62 5.39 10.00
N ASP A 140 -6.80 4.67 9.24
CA ASP A 140 -6.07 5.20 8.08
C ASP A 140 -7.02 5.73 7.01
N LYS A 141 -8.05 4.94 6.68
CA LYS A 141 -9.08 5.33 5.71
C LYS A 141 -9.71 6.68 6.09
N ARG A 142 -10.11 6.83 7.36
CA ARG A 142 -10.73 8.07 7.85
C ARG A 142 -9.77 9.26 7.75
N MET A 143 -8.48 9.06 8.03
CA MET A 143 -7.49 10.15 7.94
C MET A 143 -7.14 10.53 6.51
N LEU A 144 -7.07 9.56 5.60
CA LEU A 144 -6.88 9.81 4.16
C LEU A 144 -8.10 10.52 3.57
N GLU A 145 -9.32 10.12 3.94
CA GLU A 145 -10.55 10.74 3.45
C GLU A 145 -10.61 12.22 3.83
N LYS A 146 -10.28 12.55 5.10
CA LYS A 146 -10.12 13.94 5.56
C LYS A 146 -9.07 14.73 4.78
N SER A 147 -8.11 14.05 4.16
CA SER A 147 -7.02 14.63 3.38
C SER A 147 -7.31 14.63 1.88
N GLY A 148 -8.53 14.23 1.46
CA GLY A 148 -8.98 14.23 0.07
C GLY A 148 -8.69 12.95 -0.71
N LEU A 149 -8.32 11.85 -0.04
CA LEU A 149 -8.08 10.55 -0.65
C LEU A 149 -8.95 9.46 -0.03
N GLU A 150 -9.85 8.87 -0.81
CA GLU A 150 -10.75 7.82 -0.31
C GLU A 150 -10.25 6.43 -0.70
N ILE A 151 -10.04 5.56 0.31
CA ILE A 151 -9.91 4.12 0.10
C ILE A 151 -11.30 3.51 -0.05
N ASN A 152 -11.49 2.65 -1.05
CA ASN A 152 -12.75 1.96 -1.27
C ASN A 152 -13.25 1.29 0.02
N PRO A 153 -14.46 1.61 0.51
CA PRO A 153 -15.01 1.07 1.75
C PRO A 153 -15.23 -0.45 1.72
N ASN A 154 -15.35 -1.05 0.54
CA ASN A 154 -15.74 -2.44 0.36
C ASN A 154 -14.59 -3.32 -0.13
N HIS A 155 -13.45 -2.72 -0.47
CA HIS A 155 -12.36 -3.42 -1.16
C HIS A 155 -10.99 -3.20 -0.51
N PHE A 156 -10.87 -3.68 0.73
CA PHE A 156 -9.61 -3.73 1.46
C PHE A 156 -9.59 -4.93 2.41
N ILE A 157 -8.39 -5.27 2.87
CA ILE A 157 -8.15 -6.29 3.90
C ILE A 157 -7.57 -5.59 5.12
N ASP A 158 -8.30 -5.69 6.22
CA ASP A 158 -7.74 -5.40 7.54
C ASP A 158 -7.18 -6.69 8.15
N MET A 159 -5.86 -6.81 8.09
CA MET A 159 -5.15 -7.99 8.56
C MET A 159 -5.44 -8.32 10.02
N GLN A 160 -5.64 -7.30 10.87
CA GLN A 160 -5.90 -7.47 12.30
C GLN A 160 -7.14 -8.32 12.56
N HIS A 161 -8.15 -8.21 11.70
CA HIS A 161 -9.44 -8.89 11.86
C HIS A 161 -9.59 -10.13 10.96
N LYS A 162 -8.58 -10.43 10.15
CA LYS A 162 -8.62 -11.51 9.15
C LYS A 162 -7.69 -12.68 9.47
N TRP A 163 -6.65 -12.47 10.26
CA TRP A 163 -5.72 -13.51 10.64
C TRP A 163 -5.59 -13.65 12.15
N LYS A 164 -5.80 -14.87 12.64
CA LYS A 164 -5.52 -15.25 14.02
C LYS A 164 -4.20 -15.99 14.06
N ASP A 165 -3.43 -15.80 15.12
CA ASP A 165 -2.28 -16.63 15.41
C ASP A 165 -2.72 -18.10 15.46
N PRO A 166 -2.19 -18.99 14.59
CA PRO A 166 -2.57 -20.39 14.58
C PRO A 166 -2.27 -21.11 15.91
N LYS A 167 -1.32 -20.62 16.70
CA LYS A 167 -0.91 -21.24 17.97
C LYS A 167 -1.85 -20.87 19.12
N THR A 168 -2.31 -19.63 19.17
CA THR A 168 -3.12 -19.12 20.29
C THR A 168 -4.59 -18.89 19.92
N SER A 169 -4.93 -18.94 18.63
CA SER A 169 -6.24 -18.60 18.08
C SER A 169 -6.73 -17.19 18.44
N LYS A 170 -5.80 -16.29 18.78
CA LYS A 170 -6.07 -14.88 19.09
C LYS A 170 -5.67 -14.00 17.91
N TYR A 171 -6.33 -12.85 17.80
CA TYR A 171 -5.87 -11.80 16.89
C TYR A 171 -4.60 -11.14 17.44
N TYR A 172 -3.76 -10.65 16.54
CA TYR A 172 -2.55 -9.94 16.92
C TYR A 172 -2.85 -8.51 17.36
N ASP A 173 -2.13 -8.05 18.38
CA ASP A 173 -2.28 -6.69 18.92
C ASP A 173 -1.57 -5.65 18.04
N SER A 174 -0.53 -6.06 17.30
CA SER A 174 0.22 -5.16 16.43
C SER A 174 0.79 -5.82 15.17
N LEU A 175 1.04 -5.00 14.16
CA LEU A 175 1.76 -5.41 12.95
C LEU A 175 3.14 -6.05 13.25
N ALA A 176 3.84 -5.58 14.29
CA ALA A 176 5.14 -6.13 14.67
C ALA A 176 5.01 -7.57 15.19
N ASP A 177 3.93 -7.87 15.91
CA ASP A 177 3.66 -9.22 16.41
C ASP A 177 3.29 -10.16 15.25
N VAL A 178 2.49 -9.68 14.29
CA VAL A 178 2.19 -10.44 13.06
C VAL A 178 3.49 -10.73 12.31
N ALA A 179 4.25 -9.69 11.98
CA ALA A 179 5.49 -9.81 11.21
C ALA A 179 6.53 -10.68 11.93
N GLY A 180 6.63 -10.57 13.26
CA GLY A 180 7.46 -11.42 14.09
C GLY A 180 7.08 -12.89 14.01
N GLY A 181 5.78 -13.17 14.12
CA GLY A 181 5.23 -14.53 14.15
C GLY A 181 5.23 -15.24 12.80
N ILE A 182 5.07 -14.52 11.69
CA ILE A 182 4.88 -15.13 10.36
C ILE A 182 5.94 -14.80 9.31
N ILE A 183 6.71 -13.71 9.49
CA ILE A 183 7.86 -13.42 8.62
C ILE A 183 9.14 -13.87 9.33
N HIS A 184 9.50 -13.20 10.42
CA HIS A 184 10.72 -13.49 11.18
C HIS A 184 10.77 -12.69 12.50
N PRO A 185 11.33 -13.24 13.60
CA PRO A 185 11.44 -12.56 14.91
C PRO A 185 12.15 -11.20 14.88
N PHE A 186 12.97 -10.95 13.86
CA PHE A 186 13.60 -9.64 13.62
C PHE A 186 12.59 -8.47 13.63
N TYR A 187 11.37 -8.68 13.17
CA TYR A 187 10.35 -7.62 13.10
C TYR A 187 9.67 -7.32 14.43
N GLU A 188 9.76 -8.18 15.45
CA GLU A 188 9.20 -7.90 16.78
C GLU A 188 9.79 -6.62 17.39
N GLY A 189 11.06 -6.33 17.07
CA GLY A 189 11.76 -5.12 17.49
C GLY A 189 11.53 -3.89 16.62
N MET A 190 10.78 -3.98 15.51
CA MET A 190 10.73 -2.89 14.53
C MET A 190 10.16 -1.60 15.09
N LYS A 191 9.12 -1.70 15.96
CA LYS A 191 8.50 -0.54 16.62
C LYS A 191 9.39 0.13 17.66
N LYS A 192 10.31 -0.63 18.27
CA LYS A 192 11.23 -0.11 19.32
C LYS A 192 12.28 0.86 18.77
N LYS A 193 12.40 0.97 17.44
CA LYS A 193 13.30 1.91 16.76
C LYS A 193 12.76 3.36 16.74
N MET A 194 11.51 3.56 17.15
CA MET A 194 10.89 4.88 17.26
C MET A 194 10.57 5.22 18.72
N ASN A 195 10.78 6.48 19.09
CA ASN A 195 10.34 7.02 20.38
C ASN A 195 9.13 7.95 20.20
N ARG A 196 8.54 8.38 21.32
CA ARG A 196 7.35 9.24 21.32
C ARG A 196 7.56 10.58 20.61
N GLU A 197 8.74 11.18 20.70
CA GLU A 197 9.03 12.45 20.03
C GLU A 197 9.12 12.26 18.51
N ASP A 198 9.60 11.11 18.05
CA ASP A 198 9.69 10.79 16.62
C ASP A 198 8.30 10.69 15.98
N HIS A 199 7.31 10.17 16.70
CA HIS A 199 5.92 10.12 16.23
C HIS A 199 5.29 11.50 16.00
N LYS A 200 5.87 12.59 16.53
CA LYS A 200 5.38 13.96 16.33
C LYS A 200 5.93 14.62 15.07
N LEU A 201 6.89 13.99 14.39
CA LEU A 201 7.65 14.62 13.29
C LEU A 201 7.14 14.25 11.90
N TRP A 202 6.11 13.40 11.77
CA TRP A 202 5.60 12.94 10.46
C TRP A 202 5.06 14.05 9.56
N GLY A 203 4.63 15.19 10.13
CA GLY A 203 4.20 16.36 9.36
C GLY A 203 5.33 17.35 9.03
N ASN A 204 6.56 17.08 9.48
CA ASN A 204 7.69 17.98 9.27
C ASN A 204 8.35 17.70 7.92
N SER A 205 8.67 18.78 7.20
CA SER A 205 9.39 18.72 5.93
C SER A 205 10.77 19.35 6.09
N PRO A 206 11.87 18.67 5.72
CA PRO A 206 11.95 17.27 5.28
C PRO A 206 11.78 16.27 6.43
N LEU A 207 11.43 15.01 6.10
CA LEU A 207 11.40 13.92 7.07
C LEU A 207 12.82 13.45 7.42
N PRO A 208 13.12 13.17 8.71
CA PRO A 208 14.37 12.52 9.09
C PRO A 208 14.54 11.13 8.45
N ASP A 209 15.76 10.77 8.07
CA ASP A 209 16.09 9.48 7.42
C ASP A 209 15.54 8.27 8.18
N LYS A 210 15.61 8.29 9.52
CA LYS A 210 15.06 7.22 10.35
C LYS A 210 13.56 6.99 10.17
N LEU A 211 12.79 8.06 9.94
CA LEU A 211 11.34 7.98 9.70
C LEU A 211 11.04 7.46 8.30
N ILE A 212 11.85 7.86 7.31
CA ILE A 212 11.74 7.34 5.94
C ILE A 212 12.01 5.82 5.94
N THR A 213 13.08 5.39 6.59
CA THR A 213 13.42 3.97 6.73
C THR A 213 12.34 3.20 7.48
N TYR A 214 11.85 3.74 8.61
CA TYR A 214 10.78 3.11 9.37
C TYR A 214 9.52 2.94 8.51
N ALA A 215 9.06 3.99 7.84
CA ALA A 215 7.87 3.97 7.00
C ALA A 215 7.97 2.91 5.88
N GLY A 216 9.12 2.77 5.24
CA GLY A 216 9.32 1.72 4.24
C GLY A 216 9.30 0.31 4.85
N ILE A 217 9.93 0.09 6.00
CA ILE A 217 9.91 -1.20 6.69
C ILE A 217 8.48 -1.55 7.16
N ASP A 218 7.72 -0.58 7.66
CA ASP A 218 6.32 -0.74 8.09
C ASP A 218 5.42 -1.19 6.92
N ALA A 219 5.58 -0.55 5.76
CA ALA A 219 4.86 -0.92 4.55
C ALA A 219 5.28 -2.30 4.00
N TYR A 220 6.57 -2.61 4.01
CA TYR A 220 7.08 -3.94 3.63
C TYR A 220 6.54 -5.02 4.57
N ALA A 221 6.60 -4.79 5.88
CA ALA A 221 6.12 -5.75 6.88
C ALA A 221 4.63 -6.03 6.68
N THR A 222 3.82 -5.01 6.40
CA THR A 222 2.41 -5.16 6.04
C THR A 222 2.23 -6.04 4.79
N TYR A 223 2.89 -5.69 3.69
CA TYR A 223 2.80 -6.43 2.43
C TYR A 223 3.23 -7.90 2.59
N LYS A 224 4.44 -8.12 3.11
CA LYS A 224 5.05 -9.44 3.24
C LYS A 224 4.27 -10.30 4.23
N SER A 225 3.69 -9.68 5.26
CA SER A 225 2.87 -10.40 6.23
C SER A 225 1.65 -11.01 5.55
N TRP A 226 0.86 -10.18 4.85
CA TRP A 226 -0.32 -10.69 4.17
C TRP A 226 0.02 -11.68 3.07
N LYS A 227 1.06 -11.42 2.27
CA LYS A 227 1.52 -12.36 1.24
C LYS A 227 1.79 -13.75 1.82
N THR A 228 2.40 -13.80 3.00
CA THR A 228 2.72 -15.06 3.67
C THR A 228 1.47 -15.73 4.23
N ILE A 229 0.56 -14.95 4.85
CA ILE A 229 -0.74 -15.43 5.33
C ILE A 229 -1.57 -16.02 4.18
N ASP A 230 -1.67 -15.30 3.06
CA ASP A 230 -2.43 -15.69 1.87
C ASP A 230 -1.90 -17.01 1.29
N ASN A 231 -0.57 -17.17 1.23
CA ASN A 231 0.06 -18.42 0.82
C ASN A 231 -0.27 -19.58 1.79
N ILE A 232 -0.27 -19.33 3.11
CA ILE A 232 -0.63 -20.33 4.11
C ILE A 232 -2.09 -20.76 3.97
N MET A 233 -3.01 -19.78 3.87
CA MET A 233 -4.44 -20.05 3.68
C MET A 233 -4.69 -20.85 2.40
N THR A 234 -4.09 -20.43 1.29
CA THR A 234 -4.19 -21.14 0.00
C THR A 234 -3.67 -22.58 0.11
N GLY A 235 -2.52 -22.78 0.77
CA GLY A 235 -1.98 -24.12 1.01
C GLY A 235 -2.88 -25.00 1.86
N TRP A 236 -3.54 -24.44 2.87
CA TRP A 236 -4.51 -25.16 3.68
C TRP A 236 -5.75 -25.57 2.89
N ASP A 237 -6.26 -24.69 2.03
CA ASP A 237 -7.43 -24.99 1.21
C ASP A 237 -7.13 -26.11 0.20
N ILE A 238 -5.98 -26.04 -0.47
CA ILE A 238 -5.52 -27.12 -1.37
C ILE A 238 -5.39 -28.45 -0.61
N SER A 239 -4.78 -28.43 0.59
CA SER A 239 -4.62 -29.65 1.40
C SER A 239 -5.98 -30.26 1.78
N LYS A 240 -6.96 -29.44 2.16
CA LYS A 240 -8.31 -29.91 2.49
C LYS A 240 -9.05 -30.47 1.28
N GLU A 241 -8.91 -29.84 0.12
CA GLU A 241 -9.49 -30.35 -1.13
C GLU A 241 -8.91 -31.72 -1.50
N GLN A 242 -7.59 -31.90 -1.33
CA GLN A 242 -6.93 -33.18 -1.57
C GLN A 242 -7.36 -34.26 -0.58
N GLU A 243 -7.49 -33.93 0.71
CA GLU A 243 -8.00 -34.88 1.72
C GLU A 243 -9.46 -35.27 1.49
N ALA A 244 -10.27 -34.36 0.93
CA ALA A 244 -11.67 -34.61 0.61
C ALA A 244 -11.88 -35.36 -0.71
N ASP A 245 -10.86 -35.45 -1.58
CA ASP A 245 -10.91 -36.20 -2.82
C ASP A 245 -10.71 -37.70 -2.55
N PRO A 246 -11.76 -38.54 -2.72
CA PRO A 246 -11.69 -39.98 -2.44
C PRO A 246 -10.72 -40.73 -3.35
N TYR A 247 -10.22 -40.11 -4.42
CA TYR A 247 -9.26 -40.71 -5.36
C TYR A 247 -7.82 -40.23 -5.15
N TYR A 248 -7.56 -39.29 -4.25
CA TYR A 248 -6.22 -38.73 -4.05
C TYR A 248 -5.19 -39.75 -3.54
N HIS A 249 -5.66 -40.76 -2.80
CA HIS A 249 -4.85 -41.89 -2.31
C HIS A 249 -4.89 -43.12 -3.21
N CYS A 250 -5.62 -43.08 -4.33
CA CYS A 250 -5.60 -44.16 -5.31
C CYS A 250 -4.30 -44.08 -6.11
N ASN A 251 -3.24 -44.68 -5.56
CA ASN A 251 -2.14 -45.13 -6.40
C ASN A 251 -2.73 -46.15 -7.38
N PHE A 252 -2.91 -45.74 -8.64
CA PHE A 252 -3.02 -46.68 -9.74
C PHE A 252 -1.66 -47.39 -9.83
N ALA A 253 -1.44 -48.38 -8.97
CA ALA A 253 -0.52 -49.43 -9.28
C ALA A 253 -1.13 -50.11 -10.50
N ASP A 254 -0.47 -49.94 -11.64
CA ASP A 254 -0.74 -50.72 -12.84
C ASP A 254 -0.64 -52.20 -12.45
N GLU A 255 -1.78 -52.84 -12.21
CA GLU A 255 -1.89 -54.30 -12.20
C GLU A 255 -1.81 -54.79 -13.65
N ASP A 256 -0.60 -54.77 -14.21
CA ASP A 256 -0.22 -55.63 -15.31
C ASP A 256 0.37 -56.93 -14.73
N ALA A 257 -0.46 -57.97 -14.60
CA ALA A 257 -0.06 -59.39 -14.63
C ALA A 257 -1.25 -60.31 -14.93
#